data_AF-A0A8H5T309-F1
#
_entry.id   AF-A0A8H5T309-F1
#
_cell.length_a   1.000
_cell.length_b   1.000
_cell.length_c   1.000
_cell.angle_alpha   90.00
_cell.angle_beta   90.00
_cell.angle_gamma   90.00
#
_symmetry.space_group_name_H-M   'P 1'
#
loop_
_entity.id
_entity.type
_entity.pdbx_description
1 polymer ?
#
loop_
_entity_poly.entity_id
_entity_poly.type
_entity_poly.pdbx_seq_one_letter_code
_entity_poly.pdbx_strand_id
1 'polypeptide(L)'
;MPILTSHSLYLFALFLALAQPALSIQRIRNTALACPVPKVTLISPYETPDSGWTVRGSMAFAVAVEDTTTINSVEFFVNDNPGTYRLRAVVKNSCGESASIAQAVNVKAPLVKAEANGSVITSGLLPQISPSIEGINLRDTTVTLGPDGTYYLSGTGADNDAWVHNEGINLWKSTDLKTWSYVGLIWSFERDGSEDEKTWWWYKEEHLFRAVWAPEFQYLNGNFYIVYSLQSKGSKLLVSTTKKPEGPYKVAGGEDTILFNNIDGSLFTSITDPRSGYLCYENGNVVKMNGGWNATVGDVTRMNVGDEGCFVFQWKDKYYMSVAKFMAAGGHYSSYVGIASHPLGPYSQFHEAIPCGGHNTFFKDRCGTLWGTFFGNDKEAPWREKPAIVKMATRSDGTLYPDENQDVMGC
;
A
#
# COMPACT_ATOMS: atom_id res chain seq x y z
N MET A 1 -41.96 -6.11 25.02
CA MET A 1 -41.58 -5.21 23.91
C MET A 1 -42.12 -3.83 24.23
N PRO A 2 -41.29 -2.85 24.64
CA PRO A 2 -41.76 -1.48 24.73
C PRO A 2 -41.44 -0.74 23.43
N ILE A 3 -42.52 -0.36 22.73
CA ILE A 3 -42.79 0.96 22.15
C ILE A 3 -41.54 1.75 21.73
N LEU A 4 -41.18 1.64 20.44
CA LEU A 4 -40.33 2.61 19.74
C LEU A 4 -41.12 3.92 19.56
N THR A 5 -40.88 4.89 20.43
CA THR A 5 -41.16 6.30 20.14
C THR A 5 -40.34 6.71 18.92
N SER A 6 -41.01 7.20 17.88
CA SER A 6 -40.42 7.64 16.61
C SER A 6 -39.35 8.71 16.80
N HIS A 7 -38.07 8.31 16.76
CA HIS A 7 -36.94 9.21 16.57
C HIS A 7 -36.55 9.15 15.10
N SER A 8 -36.64 10.27 14.39
CA SER A 8 -36.18 10.34 12.99
C SER A 8 -34.68 10.62 12.99
N LEU A 9 -33.86 9.62 12.70
CA LEU A 9 -32.42 9.81 12.55
C LEU A 9 -32.11 10.32 11.14
N TYR A 10 -31.57 11.54 11.03
CA TYR A 10 -31.07 12.08 9.76
C TYR A 10 -29.55 12.01 9.74
N LEU A 11 -28.97 11.26 8.80
CA LEU A 11 -27.52 11.17 8.60
C LEU A 11 -27.10 12.14 7.48
N PHE A 12 -26.16 13.04 7.77
CA PHE A 12 -25.54 13.94 6.78
C PHE A 12 -24.03 13.73 6.79
N ALA A 13 -23.43 13.46 5.63
CA ALA A 13 -21.98 13.28 5.47
C ALA A 13 -21.37 14.46 4.71
N LEU A 14 -20.25 14.99 5.20
CA LEU A 14 -19.44 16.01 4.52
C LEU A 14 -18.11 15.40 4.04
N PHE A 15 -17.75 15.67 2.78
CA PHE A 15 -16.45 15.29 2.21
C PHE A 15 -15.55 16.53 2.14
N LEU A 16 -14.39 16.48 2.78
CA LEU A 16 -13.39 17.55 2.72
C LEU A 16 -12.45 17.30 1.53
N ALA A 17 -12.75 17.91 0.38
CA ALA A 17 -11.73 18.16 -0.64
C ALA A 17 -11.10 19.54 -0.34
N LEU A 18 -9.77 19.59 -0.22
CA LEU A 18 -9.04 20.85 -0.01
C LEU A 18 -9.06 21.70 -1.29
N ALA A 19 -10.21 22.34 -1.58
CA ALA A 19 -10.37 23.64 -2.25
C ALA A 19 -11.87 23.91 -2.55
N GLN A 20 -12.36 25.08 -2.09
CA GLN A 20 -13.59 25.83 -2.46
C GLN A 20 -14.92 25.57 -1.70
N PRO A 21 -15.82 26.59 -1.61
CA PRO A 21 -16.66 26.85 -0.43
C PRO A 21 -18.11 26.33 -0.49
N ALA A 22 -18.67 26.13 0.71
CA ALA A 22 -20.09 26.09 1.09
C ALA A 22 -21.07 25.39 0.13
N LEU A 23 -21.37 24.11 0.40
CA LEU A 23 -22.55 23.44 -0.15
C LEU A 23 -23.83 23.89 0.59
N SER A 24 -24.89 24.22 -0.15
CA SER A 24 -26.23 24.54 0.34
C SER A 24 -27.27 23.71 -0.42
N ILE A 25 -28.21 23.06 0.30
CA ILE A 25 -29.31 22.25 -0.27
C ILE A 25 -30.64 22.66 0.41
N GLN A 26 -31.72 22.84 -0.37
CA GLN A 26 -33.12 23.14 0.03
C GLN A 26 -34.07 22.09 -0.59
N ARG A 27 -35.29 21.72 -0.14
CA ARG A 27 -36.13 21.77 1.09
C ARG A 27 -37.25 20.71 0.88
N ILE A 28 -37.77 20.04 1.91
CA ILE A 28 -39.09 19.35 1.87
C ILE A 28 -39.96 19.91 3.00
N ARG A 29 -41.21 20.33 2.70
CA ARG A 29 -42.14 20.93 3.67
C ARG A 29 -42.96 19.85 4.36
N ASN A 30 -43.11 19.94 5.69
CA ASN A 30 -44.31 19.47 6.39
C ASN A 30 -44.70 20.43 7.52
N THR A 31 -46.00 20.54 7.75
CA THR A 31 -46.72 21.58 8.51
C THR A 31 -46.72 21.37 10.02
N ALA A 32 -46.42 22.46 10.73
CA ALA A 32 -46.87 22.86 12.07
C ALA A 32 -46.82 21.84 13.22
N LEU A 33 -45.76 21.92 14.01
CA LEU A 33 -45.73 21.69 15.46
C LEU A 33 -44.80 22.77 16.06
N ALA A 34 -44.87 23.00 17.38
CA ALA A 34 -44.05 23.98 18.09
C ALA A 34 -42.61 24.01 17.56
N CYS A 35 -42.00 25.20 17.47
CA CYS A 35 -40.61 25.37 17.04
C CYS A 35 -39.72 25.36 18.29
N PRO A 36 -39.16 24.23 18.73
CA PRO A 36 -38.06 24.23 19.68
C PRO A 36 -36.74 24.36 18.93
N VAL A 37 -35.75 24.94 19.62
CA VAL A 37 -34.35 24.90 19.19
C VAL A 37 -33.94 23.43 18.99
N PRO A 38 -33.37 23.06 17.83
CA PRO A 38 -33.02 21.67 17.55
C PRO A 38 -32.07 21.10 18.60
N LYS A 39 -32.27 19.86 19.03
CA LYS A 39 -31.30 19.16 19.87
C LYS A 39 -30.33 18.40 18.98
N VAL A 40 -29.06 18.81 19.02
CA VAL A 40 -28.03 18.32 18.11
C VAL A 40 -26.91 17.64 18.89
N THR A 41 -26.55 16.43 18.49
CA THR A 41 -25.43 15.66 19.06
C THR A 41 -24.45 15.31 17.95
N LEU A 42 -23.16 15.42 18.26
CA LEU A 42 -22.10 15.06 17.34
C LEU A 42 -21.91 13.55 17.41
N ILE A 43 -21.90 12.90 16.26
CA ILE A 43 -21.49 11.51 16.14
C ILE A 43 -20.10 11.54 15.49
N SER A 44 -19.06 11.40 16.30
CA SER A 44 -17.67 11.43 15.85
C SER A 44 -16.80 10.41 16.60
N PRO A 45 -15.85 9.75 15.91
CA PRO A 45 -15.80 9.49 14.47
C PRO A 45 -16.67 8.26 14.15
N TYR A 46 -17.38 8.29 13.04
CA TYR A 46 -18.21 7.19 12.59
C TYR A 46 -17.30 6.04 12.12
N GLU A 47 -17.07 5.05 12.99
CA GLU A 47 -16.99 3.67 12.53
C GLU A 47 -18.40 3.31 12.06
N THR A 48 -18.59 3.02 10.77
CA THR A 48 -19.80 2.29 10.37
C THR A 48 -19.45 0.87 9.98
N PRO A 49 -20.03 -0.13 10.66
CA PRO A 49 -20.40 -1.37 10.01
C PRO A 49 -21.51 -1.07 8.97
N ASP A 50 -21.42 -1.69 7.80
CA ASP A 50 -22.56 -1.98 6.92
C ASP A 50 -23.29 -0.83 6.17
N SER A 51 -22.58 0.10 5.52
CA SER A 51 -23.25 1.03 4.58
C SER A 51 -22.95 0.85 3.08
N GLY A 52 -22.02 -0.02 2.68
CA GLY A 52 -21.80 -0.33 1.25
C GLY A 52 -21.31 0.85 0.40
N TRP A 53 -20.77 1.91 1.02
CA TRP A 53 -20.15 3.06 0.33
C TRP A 53 -18.65 3.11 0.61
N THR A 54 -17.83 2.99 -0.43
CA THR A 54 -16.37 3.22 -0.38
C THR A 54 -16.07 4.72 -0.42
N VAL A 55 -15.39 5.28 0.58
CA VAL A 55 -14.97 6.69 0.62
C VAL A 55 -13.46 6.79 0.83
N ARG A 56 -12.75 7.44 -0.11
CA ARG A 56 -11.31 7.72 -0.02
C ARG A 56 -11.04 8.88 0.95
N GLY A 57 -10.09 8.73 1.86
CA GLY A 57 -9.35 9.82 2.52
C GLY A 57 -10.15 10.93 3.22
N SER A 58 -11.40 10.69 3.62
CA SER A 58 -12.29 11.70 4.19
C SER A 58 -12.58 11.39 5.66
N MET A 59 -12.39 12.34 6.58
CA MET A 59 -13.06 12.26 7.88
C MET A 59 -14.55 12.53 7.68
N ALA A 60 -15.38 11.50 7.86
CA ALA A 60 -16.83 11.65 7.87
C ALA A 60 -17.30 12.04 9.27
N PHE A 61 -18.01 13.17 9.37
CA PHE A 61 -18.68 13.59 10.60
C PHE A 61 -20.18 13.47 10.37
N ALA A 62 -20.87 12.81 11.29
CA ALA A 62 -22.33 12.75 11.29
C ALA A 62 -22.87 13.60 12.43
N VAL A 63 -24.02 14.23 12.18
CA VAL A 63 -24.72 15.08 13.16
C VAL A 63 -26.09 14.46 13.36
N ALA A 64 -26.35 13.95 14.57
CA ALA A 64 -27.69 13.49 14.93
C ALA A 64 -28.53 14.68 15.39
N VAL A 65 -29.77 14.72 14.92
CA VAL A 65 -30.81 15.64 15.41
C VAL A 65 -31.83 14.77 16.14
N GLU A 66 -31.99 14.99 17.44
CA GLU A 66 -32.74 14.10 18.34
C GLU A 66 -34.24 14.45 18.42
N ASP A 67 -34.76 15.27 17.51
CA ASP A 67 -36.14 15.76 17.54
C ASP A 67 -36.91 15.57 16.22
N THR A 68 -38.23 15.71 16.28
CA THR A 68 -39.14 15.58 15.13
C THR A 68 -39.25 16.87 14.31
N THR A 69 -38.33 17.83 14.49
CA THR A 69 -38.45 19.16 13.89
C THR A 69 -38.02 19.12 12.42
N THR A 70 -38.78 19.77 11.54
CA THR A 70 -38.44 19.85 10.12
C THR A 70 -37.15 20.65 9.94
N ILE A 71 -36.08 19.99 9.48
CA ILE A 71 -34.78 20.61 9.22
C ILE A 71 -34.83 21.36 7.88
N ASN A 72 -34.39 22.61 7.88
CA ASN A 72 -34.37 23.48 6.70
C ASN A 72 -32.99 23.54 6.05
N SER A 73 -31.92 23.56 6.86
CA SER A 73 -30.53 23.49 6.38
C SER A 73 -29.58 22.98 7.46
N VAL A 74 -28.48 22.37 7.02
CA VAL A 74 -27.30 22.07 7.83
C VAL A 74 -26.11 22.76 7.17
N GLU A 75 -25.45 23.67 7.91
CA GLU A 75 -24.28 24.42 7.42
C GLU A 75 -23.02 23.96 8.15
N PHE A 76 -21.98 23.61 7.40
CA PHE A 76 -20.68 23.23 7.95
C PHE A 76 -19.66 24.36 7.77
N PHE A 77 -18.92 24.66 8.83
CA PHE A 77 -17.85 25.66 8.82
C PHE A 77 -16.53 25.01 9.22
N VAL A 78 -15.47 25.39 8.53
CA VAL A 78 -14.09 25.03 8.88
C VAL A 78 -13.34 26.34 9.08
N ASN A 79 -12.78 26.53 10.28
CA ASN A 79 -11.84 27.61 10.54
C ASN A 79 -10.42 27.06 10.50
N ASP A 80 -9.57 27.71 9.70
CA ASP A 80 -8.16 27.33 9.52
C ASP A 80 -7.29 27.97 10.60
N ASN A 81 -6.73 27.14 11.46
CA ASN A 81 -5.52 27.43 12.22
C ASN A 81 -4.49 26.34 11.91
N PRO A 82 -3.19 26.65 11.73
CA PRO A 82 -2.17 25.63 11.52
C PRO A 82 -2.21 24.57 12.64
N GLY A 83 -2.48 23.31 12.28
CA GLY A 83 -2.48 22.16 13.20
C GLY A 83 -3.82 21.82 13.88
N THR A 84 -4.82 22.71 13.85
CA THR A 84 -6.16 22.44 14.42
C THR A 84 -7.25 23.04 13.54
N TYR A 85 -8.05 22.18 12.93
CA TYR A 85 -9.27 22.57 12.23
C TYR A 85 -10.44 22.55 13.21
N ARG A 86 -11.33 23.53 13.14
CA ARG A 86 -12.59 23.48 13.90
C ARG A 86 -13.75 23.25 12.94
N LEU A 87 -14.32 22.05 12.96
CA LEU A 87 -15.56 21.77 12.24
C LEU A 87 -16.73 22.23 13.10
N ARG A 88 -17.63 23.04 12.54
CA ARG A 88 -18.90 23.41 13.18
C ARG A 88 -20.05 23.06 12.27
N ALA A 89 -21.03 22.34 12.78
CA ALA A 89 -22.32 22.14 12.11
C ALA A 89 -23.39 23.04 12.75
N VAL A 90 -24.21 23.68 11.93
CA VAL A 90 -25.36 24.49 12.36
C VAL A 90 -26.62 23.89 11.74
N VAL A 91 -27.55 23.44 12.56
CA VAL A 91 -28.84 22.89 12.14
C VAL A 91 -29.91 23.97 12.34
N LYS A 92 -30.65 24.31 11.29
CA LYS A 92 -31.75 25.28 11.33
C LYS A 92 -33.08 24.59 11.11
N ASN A 93 -34.07 24.86 11.97
CA ASN A 93 -35.44 24.38 11.76
C ASN A 93 -36.21 25.26 10.76
N SER A 94 -37.41 24.84 10.40
CA SER A 94 -38.29 25.56 9.45
C SER A 94 -38.71 26.96 9.90
N CYS A 95 -38.56 27.29 11.19
CA CYS A 95 -38.93 28.56 11.79
C CYS A 95 -37.73 29.52 11.90
N GLY A 96 -36.53 29.06 11.51
CA GLY A 96 -35.29 29.84 11.57
C GLY A 96 -34.54 29.73 12.89
N GLU A 97 -35.00 28.93 13.85
CA GLU A 97 -34.23 28.65 15.07
C GLU A 97 -33.09 27.69 14.74
N SER A 98 -31.97 27.85 15.44
CA SER A 98 -30.75 27.13 15.11
C SER A 98 -30.03 26.59 16.33
N ALA A 99 -29.47 25.40 16.20
CA ALA A 99 -28.49 24.85 17.12
C ALA A 99 -27.18 24.61 16.40
N SER A 100 -26.07 24.64 17.14
CA SER A 100 -24.76 24.35 16.54
C SER A 100 -23.90 23.49 17.43
N ILE A 101 -23.14 22.60 16.81
CA ILE A 101 -22.13 21.78 17.47
C ILE A 101 -20.79 21.98 16.77
N ALA A 102 -19.71 21.95 17.54
CA ALA A 102 -18.37 22.12 16.98
C ALA A 102 -17.39 21.12 17.60
N GLN A 103 -16.51 20.56 16.78
CA GLN A 103 -15.42 19.71 17.19
C GLN A 103 -14.10 20.31 16.71
N ALA A 104 -13.11 20.36 17.61
CA ALA A 104 -11.73 20.60 17.21
C ALA A 104 -11.15 19.28 16.69
N VAL A 105 -10.60 19.33 15.49
CA VAL A 105 -9.89 18.25 14.83
C VAL A 105 -8.44 18.68 14.74
N ASN A 106 -7.60 18.08 15.58
CA ASN A 106 -6.16 18.26 15.47
C ASN A 106 -5.67 17.44 14.29
N VAL A 107 -5.24 18.10 13.24
CA VAL A 107 -4.59 17.44 12.11
C VAL A 107 -3.14 17.80 12.23
N LYS A 108 -2.30 16.83 12.61
CA LYS A 108 -0.86 17.00 12.49
C LYS A 108 -0.55 17.23 11.02
N ALA A 109 0.26 18.26 10.73
CA ALA A 109 0.83 18.41 9.40
C ALA A 109 1.49 17.09 8.99
N PRO A 110 1.40 16.68 7.71
CA PRO A 110 2.16 15.53 7.22
C PRO A 110 3.61 15.67 7.68
N LEU A 111 4.24 14.56 8.08
CA LEU A 111 5.66 14.57 8.39
C LEU A 111 6.39 15.18 7.19
N VAL A 112 7.16 16.26 7.43
CA VAL A 112 7.96 16.88 6.37
C VAL A 112 9.01 15.86 5.95
N LYS A 113 8.74 15.15 4.85
CA LYS A 113 9.68 14.20 4.26
C LYS A 113 10.87 15.01 3.75
N ALA A 114 12.09 14.64 4.17
CA ALA A 114 13.32 15.22 3.62
C ALA A 114 13.28 15.21 2.08
N GLU A 115 13.64 16.33 1.46
CA GLU A 115 13.63 16.44 0.00
C GLU A 115 14.72 15.57 -0.63
N ALA A 116 14.41 14.97 -1.78
CA ALA A 116 15.39 14.30 -2.63
C ALA A 116 16.31 15.34 -3.29
N ASN A 117 17.61 15.09 -3.29
CA ASN A 117 18.64 15.95 -3.87
C ASN A 117 19.36 15.32 -5.07
N GLY A 118 19.07 14.05 -5.40
CA GLY A 118 19.61 13.36 -6.57
C GLY A 118 21.13 13.13 -6.57
N SER A 119 21.80 13.25 -5.43
CA SER A 119 23.25 13.08 -5.34
C SER A 119 23.74 11.68 -5.70
N VAL A 120 22.89 10.65 -5.63
CA VAL A 120 23.23 9.29 -6.10
C VAL A 120 23.52 9.25 -7.60
N ILE A 121 22.87 10.12 -8.39
CA ILE A 121 23.15 10.22 -9.83
C ILE A 121 24.37 11.10 -10.10
N THR A 122 24.49 12.26 -9.43
CA THR A 122 25.62 13.17 -9.68
C THR A 122 26.96 12.61 -9.19
N SER A 123 26.94 11.69 -8.23
CA SER A 123 28.11 10.91 -7.81
C SER A 123 28.43 9.71 -8.72
N GLY A 124 27.58 9.39 -9.69
CA GLY A 124 27.77 8.28 -10.63
C GLY A 124 27.46 6.89 -10.08
N LEU A 125 26.77 6.80 -8.93
CA LEU A 125 26.37 5.52 -8.33
C LEU A 125 25.12 4.93 -8.97
N LEU A 126 24.24 5.78 -9.51
CA LEU A 126 23.04 5.38 -10.26
C LEU A 126 23.01 6.12 -11.60
N PRO A 127 22.70 5.45 -12.72
CA PRO A 127 22.47 6.12 -13.99
C PRO A 127 21.22 7.01 -13.93
N GLN A 128 21.05 7.88 -14.93
CA GLN A 128 19.80 8.59 -15.11
C GLN A 128 18.67 7.59 -15.39
N ILE A 129 17.64 7.64 -14.55
CA ILE A 129 16.39 6.88 -14.70
C ILE A 129 15.22 7.89 -14.68
N SER A 130 13.99 7.40 -14.78
CA SER A 130 12.77 8.22 -14.63
C SER A 130 11.71 7.44 -13.87
N PRO A 131 10.80 8.10 -13.14
CA PRO A 131 9.59 7.45 -12.62
C PRO A 131 8.82 6.75 -13.76
N SER A 132 8.40 5.51 -13.54
CA SER A 132 7.58 4.73 -14.46
C SER A 132 6.15 5.29 -14.57
N ILE A 133 5.64 5.89 -13.49
CA ILE A 133 4.31 6.48 -13.44
C ILE A 133 4.41 7.85 -12.77
N GLU A 134 4.05 8.90 -13.51
CA GLU A 134 4.05 10.26 -12.98
C GLU A 134 2.88 10.48 -12.01
N GLY A 135 3.12 11.32 -10.99
CA GLY A 135 2.08 11.79 -10.08
C GLY A 135 1.58 10.79 -9.05
N ILE A 136 2.14 9.57 -9.00
CA ILE A 136 1.82 8.60 -7.95
C ILE A 136 2.97 8.46 -6.96
N ASN A 137 2.62 8.28 -5.70
CA ASN A 137 3.55 7.85 -4.68
C ASN A 137 3.35 6.35 -4.41
N LEU A 138 4.42 5.58 -4.54
CA LEU A 138 4.44 4.12 -4.36
C LEU A 138 5.80 3.70 -3.79
N ARG A 139 5.77 2.86 -2.75
CA ARG A 139 6.97 2.19 -2.20
C ARG A 139 6.95 0.70 -2.53
N ASP A 140 8.07 0.03 -2.26
CA ASP A 140 8.19 -1.44 -2.35
C ASP A 140 7.68 -1.93 -3.72
N THR A 141 8.18 -1.26 -4.76
CA THR A 141 7.65 -1.41 -6.12
C THR A 141 7.94 -2.81 -6.62
N THR A 142 6.92 -3.47 -7.16
CA THR A 142 7.03 -4.81 -7.72
C THR A 142 6.64 -4.79 -9.18
N VAL A 143 7.37 -5.53 -10.01
CA VAL A 143 7.00 -5.73 -11.42
C VAL A 143 7.11 -7.21 -11.76
N THR A 144 6.08 -7.77 -12.38
CA THR A 144 6.09 -9.15 -12.87
C THR A 144 5.60 -9.23 -14.30
N LEU A 145 6.20 -10.10 -15.10
CA LEU A 145 5.73 -10.42 -16.45
C LEU A 145 4.68 -11.54 -16.36
N GLY A 146 3.47 -11.26 -16.82
CA GLY A 146 2.39 -12.24 -16.91
C GLY A 146 2.54 -13.19 -18.11
N PRO A 147 1.78 -14.30 -18.13
CA PRO A 147 1.81 -15.29 -19.20
C PRO A 147 1.27 -14.77 -20.54
N ASP A 148 0.53 -13.67 -20.50
CA ASP A 148 -0.03 -12.97 -21.67
C ASP A 148 0.97 -11.98 -22.30
N GLY A 149 2.18 -11.87 -21.76
CA GLY A 149 3.20 -10.94 -22.21
C GLY A 149 3.03 -9.51 -21.68
N THR A 150 2.08 -9.28 -20.77
CA THR A 150 1.84 -7.99 -20.10
C THR A 150 2.68 -7.89 -18.82
N TYR A 151 3.25 -6.72 -18.57
CA TYR A 151 3.89 -6.41 -17.29
C TYR A 151 2.86 -5.86 -16.32
N TYR A 152 2.95 -6.28 -15.06
CA TYR A 152 2.09 -5.83 -13.97
C TYR A 152 2.94 -5.21 -12.87
N LEU A 153 2.51 -4.03 -12.40
CA LEU A 153 3.19 -3.28 -11.36
C LEU A 153 2.27 -3.11 -10.15
N SER A 154 2.84 -3.30 -8.96
CA SER A 154 2.19 -3.02 -7.68
C SER A 154 3.20 -2.47 -6.67
N GLY A 155 2.76 -2.26 -5.44
CA GLY A 155 3.57 -1.76 -4.34
C GLY A 155 2.72 -1.18 -3.22
N THR A 156 3.37 -0.70 -2.18
CA THR A 156 2.71 -0.06 -1.04
C THR A 156 2.19 1.32 -1.47
N GLY A 157 0.87 1.46 -1.56
CA GLY A 157 0.20 2.72 -1.91
C GLY A 157 0.47 3.80 -0.88
N ALA A 158 0.79 5.02 -1.34
CA ALA A 158 1.19 6.13 -0.49
C ALA A 158 0.27 7.36 -0.67
N ASP A 159 -1.04 7.17 -0.51
CA ASP A 159 -2.05 8.23 -0.69
C ASP A 159 -1.77 9.46 0.19
N ASN A 160 -1.06 9.32 1.33
CA ASN A 160 -0.48 10.41 2.12
C ASN A 160 0.80 9.97 2.88
N ASP A 161 0.81 8.74 3.42
CA ASP A 161 1.98 8.09 3.99
C ASP A 161 1.84 6.57 3.89
N ALA A 162 2.67 5.96 3.03
CA ALA A 162 2.68 4.52 2.75
C ALA A 162 2.77 3.65 4.01
N TRP A 163 3.44 4.14 5.04
CA TRP A 163 3.66 3.43 6.29
C TRP A 163 2.42 3.40 7.17
N VAL A 164 1.60 4.44 7.11
CA VAL A 164 0.53 4.67 8.08
C VAL A 164 -0.81 4.21 7.56
N HIS A 165 -1.16 4.55 6.32
CA HIS A 165 -2.49 4.26 5.81
C HIS A 165 -2.54 4.04 4.31
N ASN A 166 -3.12 2.90 3.91
CA ASN A 166 -3.59 2.65 2.56
C ASN A 166 -4.76 1.67 2.58
N GLU A 167 -5.62 1.75 1.56
CA GLU A 167 -6.83 0.92 1.46
C GLU A 167 -6.54 -0.52 1.01
N GLY A 168 -5.40 -0.76 0.35
CA GLY A 168 -5.04 -2.08 -0.14
C GLY A 168 -4.11 -2.04 -1.35
N ILE A 169 -4.28 -3.04 -2.23
CA ILE A 169 -3.31 -3.38 -3.26
C ILE A 169 -3.79 -2.87 -4.61
N ASN A 170 -3.06 -1.90 -5.15
CA ASN A 170 -3.32 -1.33 -6.47
C ASN A 170 -2.51 -2.06 -7.54
N LEU A 171 -3.08 -2.16 -8.75
CA LEU A 171 -2.44 -2.81 -9.88
C LEU A 171 -2.40 -1.87 -11.09
N TRP A 172 -1.26 -1.82 -11.76
CA TRP A 172 -1.07 -1.21 -13.06
C TRP A 172 -0.55 -2.25 -14.04
N LYS A 173 -0.76 -2.00 -15.33
CA LYS A 173 -0.25 -2.86 -16.39
C LYS A 173 0.41 -2.07 -17.51
N SER A 174 1.37 -2.70 -18.18
CA SER A 174 2.06 -2.14 -19.33
C SER A 174 2.41 -3.23 -20.32
N THR A 175 2.44 -2.91 -21.62
CA THR A 175 2.96 -3.80 -22.65
C THR A 175 4.35 -3.40 -23.13
N ASP A 176 4.87 -2.25 -22.71
CA ASP A 176 6.11 -1.65 -23.22
C ASP A 176 7.06 -1.14 -22.12
N LEU A 177 6.71 -1.32 -20.84
CA LEU A 177 7.39 -0.79 -19.64
C LEU A 177 7.45 0.74 -19.53
N LYS A 178 6.91 1.47 -20.51
CA LYS A 178 6.93 2.93 -20.60
C LYS A 178 5.58 3.53 -20.23
N THR A 179 4.53 2.96 -20.80
CA THR A 179 3.16 3.42 -20.61
C THR A 179 2.44 2.46 -19.69
N TRP A 180 1.99 2.97 -18.55
CA TRP A 180 1.29 2.18 -17.53
C TRP A 180 -0.16 2.61 -17.43
N SER A 181 -1.07 1.64 -17.49
CA SER A 181 -2.50 1.83 -17.31
C SER A 181 -2.94 1.29 -15.95
N TYR A 182 -3.70 2.08 -15.20
CA TYR A 182 -4.29 1.60 -13.95
C TYR A 182 -5.32 0.50 -14.24
N VAL A 183 -5.21 -0.61 -13.51
CA VAL A 183 -6.13 -1.75 -13.62
C VAL A 183 -7.20 -1.65 -12.53
N GLY A 184 -6.80 -1.36 -11.30
CA GLY A 184 -7.73 -1.23 -10.18
C GLY A 184 -7.11 -1.55 -8.82
N LEU A 185 -7.92 -1.37 -7.78
CA LEU A 185 -7.68 -1.84 -6.42
C LEU A 185 -8.10 -3.31 -6.34
N ILE A 186 -7.15 -4.22 -6.60
CA ILE A 186 -7.39 -5.66 -6.79
C ILE A 186 -7.60 -6.43 -5.49
N TRP A 187 -7.22 -5.84 -4.36
CA TRP A 187 -7.55 -6.29 -3.01
C TRP A 187 -7.73 -5.08 -2.11
N SER A 188 -8.74 -5.09 -1.23
CA SER A 188 -8.93 -4.03 -0.23
C SER A 188 -9.38 -4.59 1.10
N PHE A 189 -9.08 -3.87 2.19
CA PHE A 189 -9.54 -4.26 3.51
C PHE A 189 -11.06 -4.37 3.56
N GLU A 190 -11.78 -3.36 3.06
CA GLU A 190 -13.24 -3.29 3.14
C GLU A 190 -13.94 -4.36 2.32
N ARG A 191 -13.41 -4.68 1.14
CA ARG A 191 -14.04 -5.62 0.21
C ARG A 191 -13.66 -7.07 0.49
N ASP A 192 -12.39 -7.31 0.78
CA ASP A 192 -11.79 -8.65 0.71
C ASP A 192 -11.10 -9.08 2.01
N GLY A 193 -10.91 -8.16 2.97
CA GLY A 193 -10.36 -8.48 4.28
C GLY A 193 -11.31 -9.30 5.14
N SER A 194 -10.74 -10.02 6.10
CA SER A 194 -11.49 -10.64 7.20
C SER A 194 -12.25 -9.62 8.04
N GLU A 195 -13.26 -10.07 8.78
CA GLU A 195 -14.00 -9.20 9.71
C GLU A 195 -13.07 -8.52 10.74
N ASP A 196 -12.03 -9.23 11.18
CA ASP A 196 -10.97 -8.64 12.00
C ASP A 196 -10.18 -7.57 11.23
N GLU A 197 -9.77 -7.80 9.99
CA GLU A 197 -9.05 -6.82 9.16
C GLU A 197 -9.91 -5.61 8.75
N LYS A 198 -11.23 -5.78 8.60
CA LYS A 198 -12.20 -4.72 8.32
C LYS A 198 -12.34 -3.74 9.49
N THR A 199 -12.24 -4.25 10.72
CA THR A 199 -12.38 -3.46 11.95
C THR A 199 -11.04 -3.12 12.59
N TRP A 200 -9.94 -3.66 12.06
CA TRP A 200 -8.60 -3.50 12.62
C TRP A 200 -8.05 -2.09 12.40
N TRP A 201 -7.69 -1.45 13.51
CA TRP A 201 -6.90 -0.25 13.55
C TRP A 201 -5.84 -0.37 14.64
N TRP A 202 -4.59 -0.06 14.31
CA TRP A 202 -3.48 -0.10 15.27
C TRP A 202 -3.04 1.31 15.63
N TYR A 203 -2.96 1.65 16.91
CA TYR A 203 -2.53 2.98 17.35
C TYR A 203 -1.12 2.93 17.92
N LYS A 204 -0.20 3.71 17.35
CA LYS A 204 1.18 3.86 17.85
C LYS A 204 1.67 5.29 17.63
N GLU A 205 2.33 5.87 18.64
CA GLU A 205 2.98 7.20 18.53
C GLU A 205 2.07 8.29 17.97
N GLU A 206 0.79 8.26 18.36
CA GLU A 206 -0.26 9.18 17.91
C GLU A 206 -0.74 9.02 16.46
N HIS A 207 -0.33 7.94 15.78
CA HIS A 207 -0.77 7.59 14.44
C HIS A 207 -1.70 6.37 14.47
N LEU A 208 -2.76 6.43 13.66
CA LEU A 208 -3.64 5.31 13.39
C LEU A 208 -3.14 4.57 12.15
N PHE A 209 -2.66 3.35 12.34
CA PHE A 209 -2.09 2.49 11.33
C PHE A 209 -3.13 1.51 10.82
N ARG A 210 -3.29 1.51 9.50
CA ARG A 210 -4.00 0.47 8.75
C ARG A 210 -3.54 0.55 7.30
N ALA A 211 -2.54 -0.26 7.00
CA ALA A 211 -1.85 -0.24 5.72
C ALA A 211 -1.45 -1.66 5.34
N VAL A 212 -1.57 -1.97 4.05
CA VAL A 212 -0.91 -3.12 3.44
C VAL A 212 0.52 -2.73 3.13
N TRP A 213 1.49 -3.48 3.63
CA TRP A 213 2.91 -3.24 3.37
C TRP A 213 3.49 -4.30 2.43
N ALA A 214 4.39 -3.83 1.55
CA ALA A 214 5.17 -4.61 0.59
C ALA A 214 4.38 -5.75 -0.09
N PRO A 215 3.31 -5.43 -0.84
CA PRO A 215 2.59 -6.44 -1.60
C PRO A 215 3.44 -6.96 -2.78
N GLU A 216 3.94 -8.17 -2.64
CA GLU A 216 4.76 -8.87 -3.62
C GLU A 216 3.89 -9.56 -4.69
N PHE A 217 3.60 -8.85 -5.78
CA PHE A 217 2.76 -9.34 -6.87
C PHE A 217 3.57 -10.19 -7.86
N GLN A 218 3.30 -11.49 -7.93
CA GLN A 218 4.10 -12.44 -8.71
C GLN A 218 3.24 -13.42 -9.51
N TYR A 219 3.70 -13.75 -10.72
CA TYR A 219 3.19 -14.90 -11.47
C TYR A 219 4.12 -16.11 -11.31
N LEU A 220 3.65 -17.16 -10.66
CA LEU A 220 4.40 -18.38 -10.37
C LEU A 220 3.54 -19.60 -10.67
N ASN A 221 4.12 -20.68 -11.21
CA ASN A 221 3.43 -21.97 -11.38
C ASN A 221 2.01 -21.91 -11.98
N GLY A 222 1.80 -21.03 -12.97
CA GLY A 222 0.52 -20.94 -13.66
C GLY A 222 -0.57 -20.13 -12.95
N ASN A 223 -0.23 -19.35 -11.92
CA ASN A 223 -1.18 -18.50 -11.20
C ASN A 223 -0.53 -17.21 -10.67
N PHE A 224 -1.35 -16.23 -10.28
CA PHE A 224 -0.94 -15.01 -9.62
C PHE A 224 -1.05 -15.16 -8.09
N TYR A 225 0.00 -14.71 -7.42
CA TYR A 225 0.14 -14.73 -5.97
C TYR A 225 0.54 -13.35 -5.48
N ILE A 226 0.09 -13.00 -4.27
CA ILE A 226 0.49 -11.77 -3.60
C ILE A 226 0.79 -12.09 -2.15
N VAL A 227 2.06 -12.01 -1.75
CA VAL A 227 2.41 -11.96 -0.33
C VAL A 227 2.27 -10.52 0.11
N TYR A 228 1.64 -10.28 1.25
CA TYR A 228 1.50 -8.94 1.80
C TYR A 228 1.61 -8.97 3.31
N SER A 229 2.03 -7.85 3.88
CA SER A 229 2.31 -7.74 5.32
C SER A 229 1.33 -6.80 5.99
N LEU A 230 0.83 -7.23 7.15
CA LEU A 230 0.00 -6.42 8.01
C LEU A 230 0.71 -6.25 9.34
N GLN A 231 1.00 -5.01 9.68
CA GLN A 231 1.70 -4.69 10.91
C GLN A 231 0.96 -5.27 12.13
N SER A 232 1.68 -5.94 13.03
CA SER A 232 1.13 -6.64 14.21
C SER A 232 0.16 -7.80 13.97
N LYS A 233 -0.22 -8.08 12.71
CA LYS A 233 -1.11 -9.18 12.32
C LYS A 233 -0.38 -10.30 11.58
N GLY A 234 0.84 -10.05 11.13
CA GLY A 234 1.65 -10.99 10.33
C GLY A 234 1.37 -10.84 8.84
N SER A 235 1.95 -11.74 8.06
CA SER A 235 1.87 -11.71 6.60
C SER A 235 1.06 -12.88 6.06
N LYS A 236 0.27 -12.59 5.03
CA LYS A 236 -0.65 -13.53 4.39
C LYS A 236 -0.28 -13.70 2.92
N LEU A 237 -0.81 -14.77 2.32
CA LEU A 237 -0.65 -15.07 0.90
C LEU A 237 -2.01 -15.06 0.22
N LEU A 238 -2.18 -14.17 -0.73
CA LEU A 238 -3.30 -14.16 -1.65
C LEU A 238 -3.01 -15.02 -2.87
N VAL A 239 -4.01 -15.77 -3.32
CA VAL A 239 -3.98 -16.53 -4.56
C VAL A 239 -5.15 -16.14 -5.45
N SER A 240 -4.89 -15.88 -6.74
CA SER A 240 -5.95 -15.58 -7.70
C SER A 240 -6.83 -16.81 -7.91
N THR A 241 -8.14 -16.62 -7.80
CA THR A 241 -9.14 -17.68 -8.00
C THR A 241 -9.42 -17.96 -9.47
N THR A 242 -9.03 -17.04 -10.35
CA THR A 242 -9.30 -17.08 -11.80
C THR A 242 -8.04 -17.31 -12.63
N LYS A 243 -6.86 -17.33 -11.99
CA LYS A 243 -5.56 -17.29 -12.67
C LYS A 243 -5.33 -16.05 -13.52
N LYS A 244 -6.08 -14.99 -13.22
CA LYS A 244 -5.93 -13.67 -13.84
C LYS A 244 -5.37 -12.67 -12.83
N PRO A 245 -4.63 -11.65 -13.30
CA PRO A 245 -4.01 -10.64 -12.46
C PRO A 245 -5.05 -9.75 -11.76
N GLU A 246 -6.24 -9.58 -12.33
CA GLU A 246 -7.33 -8.82 -11.73
C GLU A 246 -8.01 -9.56 -10.55
N GLY A 247 -7.71 -10.83 -10.34
CA GLY A 247 -8.34 -11.66 -9.30
C GLY A 247 -9.75 -12.15 -9.70
N PRO A 248 -10.69 -12.28 -8.75
CA PRO A 248 -10.55 -11.95 -7.31
C PRO A 248 -9.55 -12.87 -6.60
N TYR A 249 -9.02 -12.38 -5.49
CA TYR A 249 -8.03 -13.06 -4.68
C TYR A 249 -8.65 -13.63 -3.40
N LYS A 250 -8.10 -14.74 -2.90
CA LYS A 250 -8.43 -15.30 -1.58
C LYS A 250 -7.16 -15.64 -0.81
N VAL A 251 -7.25 -15.65 0.52
CA VAL A 251 -6.13 -16.09 1.37
C VAL A 251 -5.90 -17.59 1.19
N ALA A 252 -4.66 -17.97 0.90
CA ALA A 252 -4.23 -19.37 0.80
C ALA A 252 -4.29 -20.03 2.19
N GLY A 253 -4.98 -21.16 2.29
CA GLY A 253 -5.21 -21.86 3.57
C GLY A 253 -6.48 -21.46 4.30
N GLY A 254 -7.13 -20.36 3.91
CA GLY A 254 -8.33 -19.82 4.55
C GLY A 254 -8.09 -18.41 5.08
N GLU A 255 -9.16 -17.67 5.29
CA GLU A 255 -9.17 -16.22 5.60
C GLU A 255 -8.31 -15.83 6.82
N ASP A 256 -8.32 -16.66 7.87
CA ASP A 256 -7.54 -16.46 9.10
C ASP A 256 -6.09 -16.98 9.03
N THR A 257 -5.66 -17.51 7.87
CA THR A 257 -4.33 -18.11 7.75
C THR A 257 -3.26 -17.04 7.69
N ILE A 258 -2.41 -17.00 8.71
CA ILE A 258 -1.13 -16.27 8.69
C ILE A 258 -0.06 -17.19 8.11
N LEU A 259 0.62 -16.75 7.05
CA LEU A 259 1.69 -17.52 6.44
C LEU A 259 2.98 -17.47 7.28
N PHE A 260 3.30 -16.29 7.81
CA PHE A 260 4.43 -16.05 8.72
C PHE A 260 4.20 -14.75 9.52
N ASN A 261 4.87 -14.60 10.66
CA ASN A 261 4.60 -13.49 11.61
C ASN A 261 5.43 -12.22 11.37
N ASN A 262 6.46 -12.29 10.51
CA ASN A 262 7.31 -11.15 10.14
C ASN A 262 6.74 -10.42 8.92
N ILE A 263 7.51 -9.51 8.31
CA ILE A 263 7.12 -8.69 7.16
C ILE A 263 7.94 -9.02 5.90
N ASP A 264 7.59 -8.36 4.80
CA ASP A 264 8.39 -8.26 3.58
C ASP A 264 8.75 -9.62 2.98
N GLY A 265 7.74 -10.45 2.79
CA GLY A 265 7.91 -11.78 2.22
C GLY A 265 7.68 -11.83 0.73
N SER A 266 8.44 -12.68 0.03
CA SER A 266 8.29 -12.96 -1.39
C SER A 266 8.44 -14.45 -1.68
N LEU A 267 7.65 -14.95 -2.63
CA LEU A 267 7.70 -16.36 -3.04
C LEU A 267 8.71 -16.55 -4.18
N PHE A 268 9.29 -17.75 -4.24
CA PHE A 268 10.09 -18.17 -5.38
C PHE A 268 10.09 -19.68 -5.54
N THR A 269 10.52 -20.16 -6.71
CA THR A 269 10.55 -21.58 -7.05
C THR A 269 11.97 -22.09 -7.22
N SER A 270 12.14 -23.42 -7.16
CA SER A 270 13.42 -24.04 -7.53
C SER A 270 13.66 -24.01 -9.05
N ILE A 271 14.91 -23.75 -9.44
CA ILE A 271 15.42 -23.90 -10.82
C ILE A 271 15.27 -25.34 -11.31
N THR A 272 15.45 -26.34 -10.43
CA THR A 272 15.46 -27.76 -10.81
C THR A 272 14.10 -28.46 -10.66
N ASP A 273 13.21 -27.92 -9.82
CA ASP A 273 11.82 -28.38 -9.69
C ASP A 273 10.90 -27.18 -9.43
N PRO A 274 10.34 -26.54 -10.49
CA PRO A 274 9.51 -25.36 -10.32
C PRO A 274 8.29 -25.54 -9.41
N ARG A 275 7.83 -26.78 -9.18
CA ARG A 275 6.72 -27.08 -8.26
C ARG A 275 7.11 -26.92 -6.79
N SER A 276 8.40 -27.00 -6.47
CA SER A 276 8.94 -26.75 -5.13
C SER A 276 9.02 -25.25 -4.87
N GLY A 277 8.14 -24.76 -4.00
CA GLY A 277 8.09 -23.37 -3.55
C GLY A 277 8.93 -23.09 -2.32
N TYR A 278 9.37 -21.84 -2.22
CA TYR A 278 10.10 -21.28 -1.10
C TYR A 278 9.57 -19.89 -0.81
N LEU A 279 9.74 -19.46 0.44
CA LEU A 279 9.44 -18.12 0.91
C LEU A 279 10.73 -17.53 1.43
N CYS A 280 11.03 -16.29 1.04
CA CYS A 280 11.98 -15.48 1.76
C CYS A 280 11.27 -14.28 2.38
N TYR A 281 11.77 -13.77 3.51
CA TYR A 281 11.13 -12.67 4.22
C TYR A 281 12.09 -11.90 5.13
N GLU A 282 11.66 -10.71 5.57
CA GLU A 282 12.39 -9.83 6.48
C GLU A 282 13.82 -9.58 5.98
N ASN A 283 14.83 -9.81 6.82
CA ASN A 283 16.23 -9.49 6.59
C ASN A 283 17.02 -10.63 5.91
N GLY A 284 16.34 -11.43 5.08
CA GLY A 284 16.91 -12.54 4.32
C GLY A 284 16.64 -13.92 4.91
N ASN A 285 15.60 -14.09 5.72
CA ASN A 285 15.16 -15.42 6.15
C ASN A 285 14.66 -16.21 4.93
N VAL A 286 14.95 -17.51 4.87
CA VAL A 286 14.48 -18.39 3.78
C VAL A 286 13.95 -19.70 4.34
N VAL A 287 12.80 -20.14 3.84
CA VAL A 287 12.15 -21.38 4.27
C VAL A 287 11.42 -22.03 3.11
N LYS A 288 11.25 -23.36 3.17
CA LYS A 288 10.52 -24.12 2.16
C LYS A 288 9.00 -23.97 2.37
N MET A 289 8.24 -23.92 1.29
CA MET A 289 6.78 -23.99 1.30
C MET A 289 6.30 -25.45 1.18
N ASN A 290 5.16 -25.78 1.78
CA ASN A 290 4.51 -27.06 1.55
C ASN A 290 3.98 -27.17 0.11
N GLY A 291 3.60 -28.38 -0.31
CA GLY A 291 3.06 -28.61 -1.66
C GLY A 291 1.71 -27.92 -1.92
N GLY A 292 1.00 -27.49 -0.87
CA GLY A 292 -0.25 -26.74 -0.95
C GLY A 292 -0.08 -25.23 -1.08
N TRP A 293 1.16 -24.71 -1.00
CA TRP A 293 1.48 -23.28 -1.04
C TRP A 293 0.67 -22.45 -0.03
N ASN A 294 0.47 -22.99 1.18
CA ASN A 294 -0.30 -22.34 2.25
C ASN A 294 0.33 -22.46 3.64
N ALA A 295 1.52 -23.05 3.74
CA ALA A 295 2.28 -23.11 4.98
C ALA A 295 3.77 -23.28 4.68
N THR A 296 4.62 -22.82 5.60
CA THR A 296 6.05 -23.09 5.60
C THR A 296 6.33 -24.46 6.23
N VAL A 297 7.42 -25.12 5.81
CA VAL A 297 7.81 -26.45 6.30
C VAL A 297 9.32 -26.55 6.49
N GLY A 298 9.73 -27.21 7.57
CA GLY A 298 11.14 -27.38 7.92
C GLY A 298 11.73 -26.16 8.62
N ASP A 299 13.05 -26.16 8.76
CA ASP A 299 13.77 -25.11 9.47
C ASP A 299 13.96 -23.87 8.60
N VAL A 300 13.87 -22.70 9.26
CA VAL A 300 14.18 -21.41 8.64
C VAL A 300 15.70 -21.22 8.61
N THR A 301 16.25 -21.03 7.40
CA THR A 301 17.61 -20.54 7.24
C THR A 301 17.63 -19.03 7.48
N ARG A 302 18.24 -18.60 8.58
CA ARG A 302 18.35 -17.18 8.96
C ARG A 302 19.67 -16.60 8.48
N MET A 303 19.61 -15.53 7.69
CA MET A 303 20.80 -14.89 7.09
C MET A 303 21.24 -13.63 7.85
N ASN A 304 20.30 -12.77 8.30
CA ASN A 304 20.59 -11.48 8.93
C ASN A 304 21.54 -10.60 8.10
N VAL A 305 21.24 -10.43 6.80
CA VAL A 305 22.15 -9.81 5.81
C VAL A 305 21.76 -8.40 5.38
N GLY A 306 20.50 -8.02 5.59
CA GLY A 306 19.96 -6.67 5.37
C GLY A 306 19.10 -6.21 6.54
N ASP A 307 18.26 -5.22 6.29
CA ASP A 307 17.31 -4.67 7.25
C ASP A 307 15.89 -5.24 7.03
N GLU A 308 15.44 -5.35 5.77
CA GLU A 308 14.13 -5.89 5.39
C GLU A 308 14.06 -6.21 3.88
N GLY A 309 12.86 -6.35 3.30
CA GLY A 309 12.68 -6.39 1.84
C GLY A 309 13.25 -7.59 1.10
N CYS A 310 13.05 -8.80 1.63
CA CYS A 310 13.61 -9.99 1.00
C CYS A 310 12.90 -10.37 -0.31
N PHE A 311 13.68 -10.49 -1.38
CA PHE A 311 13.24 -10.98 -2.67
C PHE A 311 14.27 -11.94 -3.27
N VAL A 312 13.87 -13.18 -3.60
CA VAL A 312 14.75 -14.14 -4.27
C VAL A 312 14.29 -14.39 -5.71
N PHE A 313 15.22 -14.28 -6.66
CA PHE A 313 14.96 -14.53 -8.07
C PHE A 313 16.03 -15.39 -8.73
N GLN A 314 15.65 -15.96 -9.87
CA GLN A 314 16.53 -16.78 -10.68
C GLN A 314 17.14 -15.94 -11.81
N TRP A 315 18.46 -15.81 -11.81
CA TRP A 315 19.20 -15.19 -12.90
C TRP A 315 20.30 -16.14 -13.37
N LYS A 316 20.30 -16.42 -14.67
CA LYS A 316 21.08 -17.51 -15.28
C LYS A 316 20.80 -18.84 -14.56
N ASP A 317 21.82 -19.49 -14.02
CA ASP A 317 21.78 -20.79 -13.34
C ASP A 317 21.86 -20.67 -11.80
N LYS A 318 21.64 -19.47 -11.25
CA LYS A 318 21.79 -19.18 -9.81
C LYS A 318 20.58 -18.48 -9.21
N TYR A 319 20.52 -18.49 -7.88
CA TYR A 319 19.60 -17.69 -7.09
C TYR A 319 20.29 -16.42 -6.61
N TYR A 320 19.56 -15.31 -6.71
CA TYR A 320 19.96 -14.00 -6.22
C TYR A 320 18.96 -13.57 -5.16
N MET A 321 19.43 -13.24 -3.97
CA MET A 321 18.63 -12.69 -2.87
C MET A 321 18.90 -11.20 -2.79
N SER A 322 17.89 -10.38 -3.07
CA SER A 322 17.85 -8.98 -2.70
C SER A 322 17.32 -8.84 -1.29
N VAL A 323 17.94 -7.95 -0.51
CA VAL A 323 17.39 -7.38 0.73
C VAL A 323 17.63 -5.88 0.69
N ALA A 324 16.75 -5.11 1.31
CA ALA A 324 17.02 -3.71 1.54
C ALA A 324 18.04 -3.54 2.67
N LYS A 325 19.00 -2.64 2.51
CA LYS A 325 20.04 -2.39 3.52
C LYS A 325 20.46 -0.94 3.58
N PHE A 326 20.61 -0.39 4.78
CA PHE A 326 21.32 0.85 5.03
C PHE A 326 22.84 0.60 4.98
N MET A 327 23.52 1.23 4.02
CA MET A 327 24.95 1.05 3.80
C MET A 327 25.80 1.82 4.83
N ALA A 328 26.86 1.18 5.33
CA ALA A 328 27.78 1.82 6.28
C ALA A 328 28.50 3.03 5.63
N ALA A 329 28.70 4.10 6.40
CA ALA A 329 29.09 5.47 5.99
C ALA A 329 27.94 6.45 5.69
N GLY A 330 26.74 6.19 6.25
CA GLY A 330 25.57 7.08 6.10
C GLY A 330 24.90 6.98 4.73
N GLY A 331 25.20 5.91 3.99
CA GLY A 331 24.76 5.70 2.61
C GLY A 331 23.42 5.00 2.58
N HIS A 332 22.46 5.67 1.97
CA HIS A 332 21.26 5.20 1.27
C HIS A 332 20.73 3.79 1.55
N TYR A 333 19.41 3.70 1.73
CA TYR A 333 18.64 2.48 1.76
C TYR A 333 18.65 1.82 0.37
N SER A 334 19.51 0.82 0.20
CA SER A 334 19.87 0.26 -1.11
C SER A 334 19.44 -1.20 -1.26
N SER A 335 19.36 -1.64 -2.51
CA SER A 335 19.25 -3.07 -2.85
C SER A 335 20.60 -3.75 -2.63
N TYR A 336 20.65 -4.72 -1.70
CA TYR A 336 21.85 -5.47 -1.35
C TYR A 336 21.68 -6.95 -1.72
N VAL A 337 22.46 -7.41 -2.69
CA VAL A 337 22.19 -8.68 -3.39
C VAL A 337 23.27 -9.72 -3.12
N GLY A 338 22.86 -10.88 -2.61
CA GLY A 338 23.69 -12.08 -2.45
C GLY A 338 23.36 -13.18 -3.46
N ILE A 339 24.29 -14.11 -3.67
CA ILE A 339 24.24 -15.14 -4.71
C ILE A 339 24.39 -16.53 -4.10
N ALA A 340 23.57 -17.49 -4.55
CA ALA A 340 23.61 -18.90 -4.14
C ALA A 340 23.36 -19.86 -5.33
N SER A 341 23.82 -21.10 -5.20
CA SER A 341 23.52 -22.20 -6.12
C SER A 341 22.31 -23.04 -5.68
N HIS A 342 21.80 -22.83 -4.46
CA HIS A 342 20.70 -23.59 -3.88
C HIS A 342 19.67 -22.61 -3.28
N PRO A 343 18.36 -22.90 -3.35
CA PRO A 343 17.31 -21.96 -2.93
C PRO A 343 17.38 -21.57 -1.45
N LEU A 344 17.91 -22.46 -0.59
CA LEU A 344 18.11 -22.19 0.84
C LEU A 344 19.50 -21.59 1.17
N GLY A 345 20.27 -21.19 0.16
CA GLY A 345 21.64 -20.71 0.33
C GLY A 345 22.68 -21.83 0.47
N PRO A 346 23.88 -21.52 1.02
CA PRO A 346 24.25 -20.23 1.58
C PRO A 346 24.34 -19.14 0.50
N TYR A 347 23.79 -17.96 0.79
CA TYR A 347 23.99 -16.79 -0.04
C TYR A 347 25.31 -16.11 0.35
N SER A 348 26.05 -15.65 -0.65
CA SER A 348 27.37 -15.03 -0.48
C SER A 348 27.57 -13.92 -1.51
N GLN A 349 28.75 -13.29 -1.51
CA GLN A 349 29.08 -12.20 -2.45
C GLN A 349 28.08 -11.04 -2.40
N PHE A 350 27.60 -10.70 -1.20
CA PHE A 350 26.66 -9.61 -1.07
C PHE A 350 27.30 -8.28 -1.47
N HIS A 351 26.63 -7.55 -2.37
CA HIS A 351 27.07 -6.28 -2.93
C HIS A 351 25.87 -5.34 -3.09
N GLU A 352 26.14 -4.04 -3.09
CA GLU A 352 25.12 -3.04 -3.43
C GLU A 352 24.82 -3.12 -4.93
N ALA A 353 23.61 -3.56 -5.26
CA ALA A 353 23.18 -3.75 -6.66
C ALA A 353 22.46 -2.52 -7.21
N ILE A 354 21.64 -1.85 -6.40
CA ILE A 354 20.93 -0.63 -6.77
C ILE A 354 21.01 0.37 -5.60
N PRO A 355 21.91 1.37 -5.69
CA PRO A 355 21.97 2.46 -4.74
C PRO A 355 20.64 3.21 -4.63
N CYS A 356 20.17 3.49 -3.40
CA CYS A 356 18.84 4.06 -3.12
C CYS A 356 17.64 3.19 -3.59
N GLY A 357 17.89 1.95 -4.01
CA GLY A 357 16.86 1.05 -4.54
C GLY A 357 15.90 0.52 -3.47
N GLY A 358 16.35 0.44 -2.22
CA GLY A 358 15.57 -0.03 -1.08
C GLY A 358 14.99 -1.44 -1.24
N HIS A 359 13.83 -1.67 -0.63
CA HIS A 359 13.01 -2.84 -0.91
C HIS A 359 12.61 -2.82 -2.39
N ASN A 360 13.12 -3.81 -3.13
CA ASN A 360 12.92 -3.91 -4.55
C ASN A 360 12.79 -5.37 -5.01
N THR A 361 12.24 -5.52 -6.21
CA THR A 361 12.14 -6.79 -6.92
C THR A 361 12.97 -6.75 -8.19
N PHE A 362 13.18 -7.91 -8.80
CA PHE A 362 13.85 -8.05 -10.09
C PHE A 362 13.01 -8.91 -11.03
N PHE A 363 12.99 -8.55 -12.30
CA PHE A 363 12.23 -9.26 -13.33
C PHE A 363 12.96 -9.27 -14.66
N LYS A 364 12.58 -10.20 -15.52
CA LYS A 364 13.07 -10.27 -16.90
C LYS A 364 12.02 -9.67 -17.82
N ASP A 365 12.45 -8.83 -18.75
CA ASP A 365 11.58 -8.44 -19.85
C ASP A 365 11.40 -9.58 -20.87
N ARG A 366 10.56 -9.37 -21.88
CA ARG A 366 10.31 -10.34 -22.95
C ARG A 366 11.57 -10.69 -23.77
N CYS A 367 12.60 -9.86 -23.77
CA CYS A 367 13.88 -10.13 -24.42
C CYS A 367 14.87 -10.90 -23.54
N GLY A 368 14.54 -11.08 -22.25
CA GLY A 368 15.44 -11.65 -21.25
C GLY A 368 16.40 -10.63 -20.62
N THR A 369 16.22 -9.32 -20.84
CA THR A 369 16.96 -8.28 -20.11
C THR A 369 16.54 -8.28 -18.65
N LEU A 370 17.51 -8.16 -17.74
CA LEU A 370 17.23 -8.05 -16.32
C LEU A 370 16.92 -6.59 -15.94
N TRP A 371 15.85 -6.40 -15.18
CA TRP A 371 15.43 -5.14 -14.61
C TRP A 371 15.28 -5.29 -13.10
N GLY A 372 15.64 -4.26 -12.35
CA GLY A 372 15.29 -4.09 -10.94
C GLY A 372 14.26 -2.99 -10.79
N THR A 373 13.39 -3.07 -9.78
CA THR A 373 12.50 -1.96 -9.42
C THR A 373 13.21 -0.97 -8.51
N PHE A 374 12.64 0.23 -8.41
CA PHE A 374 13.15 1.33 -7.62
C PHE A 374 11.98 2.19 -7.13
N PHE A 375 12.08 2.76 -5.94
CA PHE A 375 11.14 3.81 -5.50
C PHE A 375 11.80 5.06 -4.92
N GLY A 376 13.04 4.92 -4.43
CA GLY A 376 13.77 5.99 -3.76
C GLY A 376 13.22 6.24 -2.35
N ASN A 377 13.93 5.80 -1.32
CA ASN A 377 13.56 6.11 0.06
C ASN A 377 14.29 7.35 0.59
N ASP A 378 15.51 7.58 0.13
CA ASP A 378 16.48 8.46 0.78
C ASP A 378 16.50 9.89 0.23
N LYS A 379 17.14 10.80 0.96
CA LYS A 379 17.37 12.17 0.48
C LYS A 379 18.30 12.21 -0.74
N GLU A 380 19.14 11.21 -0.95
CA GLU A 380 20.07 11.18 -2.08
C GLU A 380 19.49 10.55 -3.35
N ALA A 381 18.35 9.88 -3.23
CA ALA A 381 17.58 9.42 -4.37
C ALA A 381 17.21 10.61 -5.28
N PRO A 382 17.03 10.38 -6.60
CA PRO A 382 16.63 11.43 -7.53
C PRO A 382 15.18 11.90 -7.31
N TRP A 383 14.35 11.06 -6.71
CA TRP A 383 13.02 11.34 -6.19
C TRP A 383 12.73 10.35 -5.07
N ARG A 384 11.72 10.67 -4.26
CA ARG A 384 11.26 9.78 -3.18
C ARG A 384 9.90 9.18 -3.50
N GLU A 385 9.76 7.91 -3.17
CA GLU A 385 8.51 7.15 -3.21
C GLU A 385 7.81 7.20 -4.57
N LYS A 386 8.56 7.14 -5.68
CA LYS A 386 7.97 7.04 -7.02
C LYS A 386 8.45 5.78 -7.70
N PRO A 387 7.54 4.93 -8.21
CA PRO A 387 7.94 3.68 -8.83
C PRO A 387 8.74 3.95 -10.08
N ALA A 388 9.85 3.24 -10.23
CA ALA A 388 10.72 3.26 -11.38
C ALA A 388 11.29 1.85 -11.61
N ILE A 389 11.93 1.67 -12.76
CA ILE A 389 12.71 0.48 -13.07
C ILE A 389 14.11 0.88 -13.52
N VAL A 390 15.07 0.00 -13.24
CA VAL A 390 16.49 0.18 -13.51
C VAL A 390 16.95 -1.03 -14.30
N LYS A 391 17.48 -0.80 -15.50
CA LYS A 391 18.10 -1.86 -16.29
C LYS A 391 19.36 -2.34 -15.59
N MET A 392 19.55 -3.65 -15.52
CA MET A 392 20.65 -4.27 -14.81
C MET A 392 21.62 -4.95 -15.78
N ALA A 393 22.91 -4.85 -15.46
CA ALA A 393 23.99 -5.57 -16.09
C ALA A 393 24.64 -6.57 -15.10
N THR A 394 25.43 -7.51 -15.62
CA THR A 394 26.10 -8.54 -14.82
C THR A 394 27.60 -8.51 -15.08
N ARG A 395 28.40 -8.39 -14.02
CA ARG A 395 29.87 -8.48 -14.09
C ARG A 395 30.32 -9.92 -14.35
N SER A 396 31.60 -10.09 -14.67
CA SER A 396 32.20 -11.41 -14.92
C SER A 396 32.14 -12.35 -13.71
N ASP A 397 32.14 -11.81 -12.50
CA ASP A 397 31.99 -12.57 -11.25
C ASP A 397 30.53 -12.95 -10.92
N GLY A 398 29.57 -12.45 -11.71
CA GLY A 398 28.14 -12.69 -11.53
C GLY A 398 27.42 -11.62 -10.70
N THR A 399 28.12 -10.64 -10.13
CA THR A 399 27.50 -9.53 -9.40
C THR A 399 26.70 -8.62 -10.35
N LEU A 400 25.65 -8.00 -9.83
CA LEU A 400 24.74 -7.13 -10.55
C LEU A 400 25.12 -5.66 -10.33
N TYR A 401 24.77 -4.83 -11.31
CA TYR A 401 24.90 -3.38 -11.23
C TYR A 401 23.95 -2.69 -12.22
N PRO A 402 23.60 -1.40 -12.01
CA PRO A 402 22.79 -0.67 -12.97
C PRO A 402 23.54 -0.51 -14.29
N ASP A 403 22.89 -0.82 -15.41
CA ASP A 403 23.45 -0.62 -16.75
C ASP A 403 23.59 0.89 -17.03
N GLU A 404 24.67 1.36 -17.64
CA GLU A 404 24.81 2.78 -17.98
C GLU A 404 23.86 3.20 -19.10
N ASN A 405 23.45 2.26 -19.96
CA ASN A 405 22.51 2.49 -21.06
C ASN A 405 21.09 2.07 -20.67
N GLN A 406 20.36 3.00 -20.06
CA GLN A 406 18.97 2.83 -19.61
C GLN A 406 17.93 2.98 -20.75
N ASP A 407 18.32 3.48 -21.93
CA ASP A 407 17.38 3.85 -23.00
C ASP A 407 16.82 2.67 -23.80
N VAL A 408 17.44 1.49 -23.70
CA VAL A 408 16.99 0.28 -24.40
C VAL A 408 15.96 -0.45 -23.56
N MET A 409 14.73 0.05 -23.60
CA MET A 409 13.55 -0.54 -22.96
C MET A 409 12.79 -1.43 -23.95
N GLY A 410 12.85 -2.75 -23.71
CA GLY A 410 11.96 -3.73 -24.32
C GLY A 410 12.23 -4.11 -25.79
N CYS A 411 11.67 -5.26 -26.12
CA CYS A 411 11.17 -5.70 -27.42
C CYS A 411 9.64 -5.65 -27.26
#